data_AF-A0A644VSC4-F1
#
_entry.id   AF-A0A644VSC4-F1
#
_cell.length_a   1.000
_cell.length_b   1.000
_cell.length_c   1.000
_cell.angle_alpha   90.00
_cell.angle_beta   90.00
_cell.angle_gamma   90.00
#
_symmetry.space_group_name_H-M   'P 1'
#
loop_
_entity.id
_entity.type
_entity.pdbx_description
1 polymer ?
#
loop_
_entity_poly.entity_id
_entity_poly.type
_entity_poly.pdbx_seq_one_letter_code
_entity_poly.pdbx_strand_id
1 'polypeptide(L)'
;MQFRMIHNNINVLDLNRSMNFYAEALGLFEVKRIVPESGDVTIVFLGDGRSDHKLELTQITGRTEPYEPGDNGRHLAFSTDDFHRSLEKHQKMGCVKSVNKASGFYYLEDPDGYTVEILPIGRG
;
A
#
# COMPACT_ATOMS: atom_id res chain seq x y z
N MET A 1 8.36 -29.63 0.57
CA MET A 1 8.11 -28.44 -0.25
C MET A 1 8.00 -27.25 0.68
N GLN A 2 8.69 -26.14 0.39
CA GLN A 2 8.65 -24.91 1.19
C GLN A 2 8.05 -23.79 0.34
N PHE A 3 7.17 -22.98 0.92
CA PHE A 3 6.51 -21.87 0.25
C PHE A 3 6.93 -20.54 0.89
N ARG A 4 6.95 -19.47 0.10
CA ARG A 4 7.38 -18.13 0.52
C ARG A 4 6.38 -17.08 0.05
N MET A 5 5.97 -16.19 0.95
CA MET A 5 5.21 -15.00 0.59
C MET A 5 6.14 -13.98 -0.07
N ILE A 6 5.72 -13.44 -1.21
CA ILE A 6 6.57 -12.57 -2.03
C ILE A 6 5.91 -11.24 -2.41
N HIS A 7 4.59 -11.18 -2.52
CA HIS A 7 3.88 -9.93 -2.78
C HIS A 7 2.40 -10.02 -2.42
N ASN A 8 1.77 -8.85 -2.29
CA ASN A 8 0.31 -8.68 -2.38
C ASN A 8 0.01 -7.80 -3.59
N ASN A 9 -1.03 -8.16 -4.36
CA ASN A 9 -1.49 -7.37 -5.49
C ASN A 9 -2.70 -6.50 -5.11
N ILE A 10 -2.70 -5.26 -5.59
CA ILE A 10 -3.88 -4.39 -5.65
C ILE A 10 -4.00 -3.76 -7.04
N ASN A 11 -5.22 -3.41 -7.41
CA ASN A 11 -5.46 -2.69 -8.66
C ASN A 11 -5.59 -1.20 -8.39
N VAL A 12 -5.03 -0.38 -9.26
CA VAL A 12 -5.06 1.08 -9.11
C VAL A 12 -5.53 1.74 -10.40
N LEU A 13 -6.26 2.85 -10.28
CA LEU A 13 -6.72 3.61 -11.45
C LEU A 13 -5.62 4.50 -12.02
N ASP A 14 -4.80 5.09 -11.15
CA ASP A 14 -3.69 5.96 -11.53
C ASP A 14 -2.42 5.51 -10.81
N LEU A 15 -1.55 4.86 -11.59
CA LEU A 15 -0.30 4.31 -11.09
C LEU A 15 0.63 5.38 -10.52
N ASN A 16 0.68 6.57 -11.13
CA ASN A 16 1.56 7.64 -10.63
C ASN A 16 1.05 8.19 -9.31
N ARG A 17 -0.27 8.41 -9.20
CA ARG A 17 -0.90 8.83 -7.95
C ARG A 17 -0.62 7.83 -6.82
N SER A 18 -0.78 6.54 -7.09
CA SER A 18 -0.57 5.50 -6.09
C SER A 18 0.92 5.34 -5.75
N MET A 19 1.84 5.35 -6.73
CA MET A 19 3.28 5.33 -6.45
C MET A 19 3.73 6.52 -5.61
N ASN A 20 3.27 7.74 -5.91
CA ASN A 20 3.58 8.93 -5.11
C ASN A 20 3.04 8.80 -3.68
N PHE A 21 1.82 8.31 -3.52
CA PHE A 21 1.24 8.04 -2.21
C PHE A 21 2.09 7.06 -1.41
N TYR A 22 2.45 5.90 -1.98
CA TYR A 22 3.20 4.88 -1.27
C TYR A 22 4.65 5.29 -0.98
N ALA A 23 5.27 6.08 -1.87
CA ALA A 23 6.59 6.67 -1.64
C ALA A 23 6.55 7.68 -0.49
N GLU A 24 5.57 8.59 -0.49
CA GLU A 24 5.46 9.60 0.56
C GLU A 24 5.02 8.99 1.88
N ALA A 25 3.97 8.17 1.90
CA ALA A 25 3.38 7.65 3.13
C ALA A 25 4.31 6.62 3.80
N LEU A 26 4.89 5.70 3.03
CA LEU A 26 5.53 4.49 3.57
C LEU A 26 6.98 4.31 3.09
N GLY A 27 7.49 5.17 2.21
CA GLY A 27 8.83 5.01 1.66
C GLY A 27 8.96 3.81 0.72
N LEU A 28 7.87 3.42 0.04
CA LEU A 28 7.94 2.35 -0.95
C LEU A 28 8.32 2.91 -2.32
N PHE A 29 9.29 2.26 -2.96
CA PHE A 29 9.79 2.69 -4.27
C PHE A 29 9.72 1.55 -5.29
N GLU A 30 9.61 1.90 -6.57
CA GLU A 30 9.62 0.95 -7.67
C GLU A 30 10.90 0.12 -7.68
N VAL A 31 10.75 -1.21 -7.67
CA VAL A 31 11.85 -2.17 -7.78
C VAL A 31 11.75 -3.01 -9.06
N LYS A 32 10.57 -3.06 -9.69
CA LYS A 32 10.34 -3.79 -10.94
C LYS A 32 9.09 -3.26 -11.63
N ARG A 33 9.11 -3.19 -12.96
CA ARG A 33 7.95 -2.87 -13.80
C ARG A 33 7.81 -3.86 -14.94
N ILE A 34 6.56 -4.16 -15.29
CA ILE A 34 6.19 -5.03 -16.40
C ILE A 34 5.13 -4.30 -17.23
N VAL A 35 5.42 -4.14 -18.52
CA VAL A 35 4.52 -3.57 -19.52
C VAL A 35 4.48 -4.55 -20.69
N PRO A 36 3.42 -5.35 -20.86
CA PRO A 36 3.27 -6.23 -22.00
C PRO A 36 3.17 -5.44 -23.31
N GLU A 37 3.54 -6.06 -24.43
CA GLU A 37 3.45 -5.44 -25.76
C GLU A 37 2.02 -5.03 -26.14
N SER A 38 1.00 -5.73 -25.61
CA SER A 38 -0.40 -5.38 -25.87
C SER A 38 -0.81 -4.03 -25.26
N GLY A 39 -0.11 -3.57 -24.21
CA GLY A 39 -0.40 -2.31 -23.54
C GLY A 39 -1.67 -2.32 -22.70
N ASP A 40 -2.34 -3.45 -22.51
CA ASP A 40 -3.62 -3.55 -21.78
C ASP A 40 -3.46 -3.39 -20.26
N VAL A 41 -2.24 -3.56 -19.75
CA VAL A 41 -1.94 -3.53 -18.32
C VAL A 41 -0.53 -3.01 -18.08
N THR A 42 -0.36 -2.28 -16.99
CA THR A 42 0.97 -1.97 -16.42
C THR A 42 1.03 -2.48 -15.00
N ILE A 43 2.09 -3.23 -14.68
CA ILE A 43 2.33 -3.77 -13.35
C ILE A 43 3.62 -3.15 -12.79
N VAL A 44 3.57 -2.66 -11.55
CA VAL A 44 4.73 -2.13 -10.82
C VAL A 44 4.82 -2.79 -9.47
N PHE A 45 6.00 -3.27 -9.11
CA PHE A 45 6.31 -3.76 -7.77
C PHE A 45 7.02 -2.65 -7.00
N LEU A 46 6.49 -2.34 -5.83
CA LEU A 46 7.09 -1.45 -4.85
C LEU A 46 7.74 -2.26 -3.71
N GLY A 47 8.88 -1.80 -3.23
CA GLY A 47 9.59 -2.37 -2.09
C GLY A 47 9.94 -1.30 -1.06
N ASP A 48 10.08 -1.71 0.19
CA ASP A 48 10.50 -0.88 1.34
C ASP A 48 12.03 -0.81 1.51
N GLY A 49 12.79 -1.57 0.70
CA GLY A 49 14.24 -1.70 0.82
C GLY A 49 14.72 -2.49 2.05
N ARG A 50 13.81 -3.13 2.79
CA ARG A 50 14.08 -3.85 4.04
C ARG A 50 13.61 -5.30 3.98
N SER A 51 12.47 -5.56 3.36
CA SER A 51 11.87 -6.88 3.19
C SER A 51 11.94 -7.34 1.74
N ASP A 52 11.89 -8.66 1.55
CA ASP A 52 11.79 -9.25 0.20
C ASP A 52 10.36 -9.17 -0.35
N HIS A 53 9.37 -8.95 0.51
CA HIS A 53 7.95 -8.84 0.16
C HIS A 53 7.68 -7.52 -0.58
N LYS A 54 6.76 -7.56 -1.54
CA LYS A 54 6.47 -6.42 -2.42
C LYS A 54 5.00 -6.06 -2.42
N LEU A 55 4.71 -4.79 -2.71
CA LEU A 55 3.37 -4.37 -3.10
C LEU A 55 3.32 -4.32 -4.63
N GLU A 56 2.47 -5.11 -5.24
CA GLU A 56 2.23 -5.09 -6.68
C GLU A 56 1.03 -4.19 -6.99
N LEU A 57 1.28 -3.12 -7.76
CA LEU A 57 0.26 -2.22 -8.30
C LEU A 57 -0.05 -2.61 -9.74
N THR A 58 -1.31 -2.89 -10.03
CA THR A 58 -1.77 -3.24 -11.39
C THR A 58 -2.75 -2.20 -11.92
N GLN A 59 -2.34 -1.47 -12.95
CA GLN A 59 -3.21 -0.55 -13.69
C GLN A 59 -3.71 -1.21 -14.97
N ILE A 60 -5.03 -1.35 -15.12
CA ILE A 60 -5.67 -1.79 -16.37
C ILE A 60 -5.87 -0.58 -17.27
N THR A 61 -5.35 -0.63 -18.49
CA THR A 61 -5.43 0.47 -19.44
C THR A 61 -6.88 0.76 -19.82
N GLY A 62 -7.26 2.04 -19.77
CA GLY A 62 -8.59 2.51 -20.18
C GLY A 62 -9.71 2.32 -19.15
N ARG A 63 -9.46 1.65 -18.02
CA ARG A 63 -10.43 1.61 -16.92
C ARG A 63 -10.51 2.97 -16.23
N THR A 64 -11.73 3.41 -15.92
CA THR A 64 -11.99 4.68 -15.21
C THR A 64 -12.85 4.53 -13.97
N GLU A 65 -13.52 3.39 -13.87
CA GLU A 65 -14.46 3.02 -12.84
C GLU A 65 -13.69 2.59 -11.59
N PRO A 66 -13.96 3.21 -10.42
CA PRO A 66 -13.34 2.83 -9.17
C PRO A 66 -13.37 1.33 -8.91
N TYR A 67 -12.32 0.84 -8.26
CA TYR A 67 -12.36 -0.50 -7.70
C TYR A 67 -13.20 -0.49 -6.43
N GLU A 68 -13.79 -1.63 -6.09
CA GLU A 68 -14.43 -1.86 -4.80
C GLU A 68 -13.48 -2.69 -3.94
N PRO A 69 -12.55 -2.05 -3.20
CA PRO A 69 -11.74 -2.75 -2.21
C PRO A 69 -12.68 -3.31 -1.15
N GLY A 70 -12.98 -4.62 -1.25
CA GLY A 70 -14.06 -5.24 -0.48
C GLY A 70 -13.97 -5.01 1.03
N ASP A 71 -15.12 -4.79 1.67
CA ASP A 71 -15.30 -4.31 3.05
C ASP A 71 -15.04 -5.36 4.16
N ASN A 72 -14.18 -6.35 3.90
CA ASN A 72 -13.99 -7.52 4.76
C ASN A 72 -12.75 -7.42 5.67
N GLY A 73 -12.37 -6.20 6.09
CA GLY A 73 -11.21 -5.98 6.97
C GLY A 73 -9.86 -6.37 6.37
N ARG A 74 -9.77 -6.53 5.04
CA ARG A 74 -8.53 -6.84 4.33
C ARG A 74 -7.63 -5.62 4.32
N HIS A 75 -6.38 -5.79 4.71
CA HIS A 75 -5.40 -4.71 4.73
C HIS A 75 -3.99 -5.23 4.50
N LEU A 76 -3.11 -4.32 4.09
CA LEU A 76 -1.66 -4.52 4.13
C LEU A 76 -1.14 -3.92 5.45
N ALA A 77 -0.29 -4.62 6.18
CA ALA A 77 0.21 -4.13 7.47
C ALA A 77 1.70 -3.76 7.38
N PHE A 78 2.06 -2.66 8.05
CA PHE A 78 3.43 -2.20 8.24
C PHE A 78 3.68 -1.91 9.72
N SER A 79 4.94 -2.09 10.14
CA SER A 79 5.40 -1.60 11.44
C SER A 79 6.39 -0.45 11.27
N THR A 80 6.39 0.47 12.23
CA THR A 80 7.28 1.64 12.25
C THR A 80 7.97 1.76 13.62
N ASP A 81 9.22 2.20 13.61
CA ASP A 81 10.00 2.54 14.81
C ASP A 81 9.57 3.88 15.44
N ASP A 82 8.91 4.74 14.68
CA ASP A 82 8.44 6.06 15.13
C ASP A 82 6.94 6.24 14.88
N PHE A 83 6.13 5.49 15.64
CA PHE A 83 4.67 5.45 15.48
C PHE A 83 3.99 6.82 15.57
N HIS A 84 4.38 7.65 16.54
CA HIS A 84 3.75 8.95 16.76
C HIS A 84 4.06 9.93 15.62
N ARG A 85 5.31 9.96 15.15
CA ARG A 85 5.70 10.80 14.01
C ARG A 85 5.09 10.31 12.71
N SER A 86 4.99 9.00 12.49
CA SER A 86 4.29 8.44 11.34
C SER A 86 2.81 8.86 11.35
N LEU A 87 2.12 8.76 12.50
CA LEU A 87 0.73 9.19 12.62
C LEU A 87 0.57 10.70 12.32
N GLU A 88 1.40 11.56 12.90
CA GLU A 88 1.34 13.01 12.65
C GLU A 88 1.56 13.33 11.16
N LYS A 89 2.53 12.67 10.51
CA LYS A 89 2.79 12.81 9.08
C LYS A 89 1.56 12.41 8.27
N HIS A 90 0.99 11.23 8.52
CA HIS A 90 -0.16 10.74 7.78
C HIS A 90 -1.42 11.58 8.01
N GLN A 91 -1.59 12.16 9.20
CA GLN A 91 -2.65 13.14 9.46
C GLN A 91 -2.49 14.40 8.59
N LYS A 92 -1.25 14.91 8.45
CA LYS A 92 -0.96 16.06 7.56
C LYS A 92 -1.17 15.73 6.09
N MET A 93 -0.91 14.48 5.69
CA MET A 93 -1.22 13.97 4.35
C MET A 93 -2.72 13.77 4.11
N GLY A 94 -3.54 13.77 5.17
CA GLY A 94 -4.99 13.59 5.07
C GLY A 94 -5.43 12.15 4.74
N CYS A 95 -4.57 11.16 4.95
CA CYS A 95 -4.84 9.77 4.56
C CYS A 95 -5.18 8.84 5.73
N VAL A 96 -5.24 9.35 6.97
CA VAL A 96 -5.64 8.54 8.13
C VAL A 96 -7.13 8.25 8.08
N LYS A 97 -7.48 6.98 7.93
CA LYS A 97 -8.85 6.46 7.91
C LYS A 97 -9.45 6.38 9.31
N SER A 98 -8.69 5.81 10.27
CA SER A 98 -9.12 5.71 11.66
C SER A 98 -7.94 5.44 12.59
N VAL A 99 -8.10 5.77 13.88
CA VAL A 99 -7.07 5.56 14.91
C VAL A 99 -7.67 4.74 16.05
N ASN A 100 -7.10 3.57 16.34
CA ASN A 100 -7.49 2.76 17.47
C ASN A 100 -6.59 3.06 18.67
N LYS A 101 -7.01 4.00 19.52
CA LYS A 101 -6.25 4.41 20.71
C LYS A 101 -6.09 3.31 21.75
N ALA A 102 -7.09 2.43 21.88
CA ALA A 102 -7.06 1.34 22.86
C ALA A 102 -6.07 0.24 22.45
N SER A 103 -6.09 -0.11 21.16
CA SER A 103 -5.26 -1.18 20.60
C SER A 103 -3.96 -0.67 19.98
N GLY A 104 -3.68 0.63 19.99
CA GLY A 104 -2.38 1.21 19.63
C GLY A 104 -1.96 0.99 18.17
N PHE A 105 -2.88 1.14 17.23
CA PHE A 105 -2.62 1.12 15.78
C PHE A 105 -3.55 2.10 15.06
N TYR A 106 -3.28 2.36 13.78
CA TYR A 106 -4.16 3.17 12.94
C TYR A 106 -4.20 2.63 11.51
N TYR A 107 -5.24 3.01 10.78
CA TYR A 107 -5.42 2.67 9.38
C TYR A 107 -5.24 3.90 8.50
N LEU A 108 -4.60 3.69 7.35
CA LEU A 108 -4.61 4.60 6.21
C LEU A 108 -5.63 4.12 5.18
N GLU A 109 -6.11 5.05 4.38
CA GLU A 109 -6.78 4.78 3.11
C GLU A 109 -5.88 5.26 1.97
N ASP A 110 -5.60 4.37 1.02
CA ASP A 110 -4.86 4.72 -0.18
C ASP A 110 -5.77 5.43 -1.22
N PRO A 111 -5.21 5.94 -2.33
CA PRO A 111 -5.99 6.71 -3.31
C PRO A 111 -7.13 5.93 -3.99
N ASP A 112 -7.10 4.60 -3.96
CA ASP A 112 -8.09 3.71 -4.56
C ASP A 112 -8.97 3.03 -3.49
N GLY A 113 -8.86 3.43 -2.21
CA GLY A 113 -9.69 2.97 -1.10
C GLY A 113 -9.15 1.75 -0.36
N TYR A 114 -7.97 1.24 -0.71
CA TYR A 114 -7.35 0.11 0.00
C TYR A 114 -6.90 0.56 1.40
N THR A 115 -7.05 -0.36 2.35
CA THR A 115 -6.71 -0.10 3.75
C THR A 115 -5.29 -0.57 4.06
N VAL A 116 -4.51 0.29 4.73
CA VAL A 116 -3.16 -0.04 5.22
C VAL A 116 -3.09 0.11 6.73
N GLU A 117 -2.67 -0.92 7.45
CA GLU A 117 -2.51 -0.91 8.90
C GLU A 117 -1.10 -0.48 9.29
N ILE A 118 -0.99 0.43 10.26
CA ILE A 118 0.29 0.84 10.83
C ILE A 118 0.34 0.47 12.32
N LEU A 119 1.39 -0.26 12.68
CA LEU A 119 1.67 -0.77 14.01
C LEU A 119 3.01 -0.24 14.53
N PRO A 120 3.21 -0.15 15.85
CA PRO A 120 4.55 -0.02 16.41
C PRO A 120 5.36 -1.32 16.22
N ILE A 121 6.69 -1.23 16.27
CA ILE A 121 7.57 -2.43 16.29
C ILE A 121 7.17 -3.39 17.43
N GLY A 122 7.28 -4.69 17.16
CA GLY A 122 7.06 -5.76 18.15
C GLY A 122 5.60 -6.21 18.30
N ARG A 123 4.71 -5.76 17.40
CA ARG A 123 3.29 -6.12 17.38
C ARG A 123 2.82 -6.88 16.13
N GLY A 124 3.75 -7.48 15.37
CA GLY A 124 3.45 -8.29 14.18
C GLY A 124 4.21 -9.61 14.17
#